data_AF-A0A7S2UM52-F1
#
_entry.id   AF-A0A7S2UM52-F1
#
_cell.length_a   1.000
_cell.length_b   1.000
_cell.length_c   1.000
_cell.angle_alpha   90.00
_cell.angle_beta   90.00
_cell.angle_gamma   90.00
#
_symmetry.space_group_name_H-M   'P 1'
#
loop_
_entity.id
_entity.type
_entity.pdbx_description
1 polymer ?
#
loop_
_entity_poly.entity_id
_entity_poly.type
_entity_poly.pdbx_seq_one_letter_code
_entity_poly.pdbx_strand_id
1 'polypeptide(L)'
;MSNKVTKGGISATDPIELPSSSDDDDECEVGTSVVKKIRKEPASSSSSSIPSFIPYNHPPQDAFPPSASFRTALSELVSSFEANESAALHRIHRVVCFSTPTAVCFYDKYRKARKHLLLIPRPGSPLGKVKSISDLTPSVHLESLKELDSLGRAIASAIGGGDDYDNT
;
A
#
# COMPACT_ATOMS: atom_id res chain seq x y z
N MET A 1 -24.84 51.61 -20.24
CA MET A 1 -25.00 52.43 -19.02
C MET A 1 -23.88 52.08 -18.08
N SER A 2 -23.00 53.05 -17.84
CA SER A 2 -21.83 52.97 -16.98
C SER A 2 -22.20 53.17 -15.52
N ASN A 3 -21.39 52.58 -14.62
CA ASN A 3 -20.92 53.11 -13.32
C ASN A 3 -19.93 52.05 -12.79
N LYS A 4 -18.60 52.20 -12.75
CA LYS A 4 -17.66 53.24 -12.27
C LYS A 4 -17.50 53.27 -10.73
N VAL A 5 -16.47 52.54 -10.25
CA VAL A 5 -15.36 52.94 -9.32
C VAL A 5 -15.79 53.17 -7.83
N THR A 6 -15.09 52.78 -6.74
CA THR A 6 -13.68 53.02 -6.38
C THR A 6 -13.25 52.31 -5.06
N LYS A 7 -11.97 51.94 -4.99
CA LYS A 7 -10.94 52.09 -3.91
C LYS A 7 -11.10 51.54 -2.48
N GLY A 8 -9.97 50.98 -2.03
CA GLY A 8 -9.41 51.07 -0.68
C GLY A 8 -8.99 49.68 -0.19
N GLY A 9 -7.77 49.40 0.28
CA GLY A 9 -6.59 50.21 0.56
C GLY A 9 -5.46 49.25 0.96
N ILE A 10 -4.24 49.66 0.66
CA ILE A 10 -2.99 49.03 1.10
C ILE A 10 -2.80 49.18 2.63
N SER A 11 -2.27 48.15 3.28
CA SER A 11 -1.54 48.32 4.55
C SER A 11 -0.47 47.26 4.66
N ALA A 12 0.78 47.73 4.75
CA ALA A 12 1.98 46.98 5.02
C ALA A 12 2.23 46.96 6.54
N THR A 13 2.73 45.85 7.07
CA THR A 13 3.59 45.83 8.27
C THR A 13 4.34 44.49 8.34
N ASP A 14 5.65 44.59 8.11
CA ASP A 14 6.80 43.92 8.72
C ASP A 14 6.92 42.38 8.81
N PRO A 15 7.96 41.79 8.20
CA PRO A 15 8.52 40.50 8.60
C PRO A 15 9.47 40.65 9.80
N ILE A 16 9.29 39.81 10.82
CA ILE A 16 10.16 39.71 12.00
C ILE A 16 11.44 38.98 11.60
N GLU A 17 12.58 39.67 11.70
CA GLU A 17 13.92 39.08 11.73
C GLU A 17 14.14 38.34 13.06
N LEU A 18 14.64 37.10 12.98
CA LEU A 18 15.20 36.37 14.13
C LEU A 18 16.74 36.54 14.09
N PRO A 19 17.37 37.04 15.16
CA PRO A 19 18.82 37.06 15.26
C PRO A 19 19.40 35.70 15.71
N SER A 20 20.55 35.40 15.13
CA SER A 20 21.54 34.38 15.47
C SER A 20 22.36 34.71 16.72
N SER A 21 22.73 33.70 17.52
CA SER A 21 23.96 33.58 18.36
C SER A 21 23.78 32.37 19.30
N SER A 22 24.76 31.67 19.86
CA SER A 22 26.21 31.51 19.75
C SER A 22 26.56 30.36 20.71
N ASP A 23 27.64 29.65 20.42
CA ASP A 23 28.28 28.66 21.30
C ASP A 23 28.72 29.26 22.65
N ASP A 24 28.70 28.45 23.71
CA ASP A 24 29.71 28.45 24.79
C ASP A 24 29.60 27.13 25.60
N ASP A 25 30.76 26.51 25.79
CA ASP A 25 31.03 25.28 26.55
C ASP A 25 30.89 25.47 28.07
N ASP A 26 30.53 24.42 28.82
CA ASP A 26 31.19 24.06 30.09
C ASP A 26 30.71 22.71 30.69
N GLU A 27 31.54 22.18 31.59
CA GLU A 27 31.89 20.78 31.81
C GLU A 27 30.93 19.79 32.51
N CYS A 28 31.15 18.52 32.15
CA CYS A 28 31.23 17.25 32.92
C CYS A 28 30.46 17.06 34.23
N GLU A 29 29.59 16.03 34.24
CA GLU A 29 29.50 15.10 35.38
C GLU A 29 29.33 13.63 34.94
N VAL A 30 29.96 12.78 35.74
CA VAL A 30 30.26 11.37 35.52
C VAL A 30 29.02 10.52 35.84
N GLY A 31 28.38 9.97 34.81
CA GLY A 31 27.27 9.02 34.94
C GLY A 31 27.69 7.62 34.50
N THR A 32 27.76 6.70 35.46
CA THR A 32 28.19 5.31 35.34
C THR A 32 27.59 4.52 34.16
N SER A 33 28.48 3.82 33.46
CA SER A 33 28.21 2.80 32.43
C SER A 33 27.16 1.78 32.84
N VAL A 34 26.04 1.75 32.11
CA VAL A 34 25.30 0.51 31.84
C VAL A 34 25.14 0.41 30.33
N VAL A 35 26.19 -0.06 29.66
CA VAL A 35 26.11 -0.49 28.26
C VAL A 35 25.27 -1.78 28.25
N LYS A 36 23.94 -1.62 28.22
CA LYS A 36 23.07 -2.68 27.72
C LYS A 36 23.43 -2.84 26.25
N LYS A 37 24.30 -3.81 25.98
CA LYS A 37 24.56 -4.39 24.67
C LYS A 37 23.23 -4.88 24.12
N ILE A 38 22.48 -3.98 23.48
CA ILE A 38 21.34 -4.30 22.65
C ILE A 38 21.94 -5.12 21.52
N ARG A 39 21.88 -6.43 21.69
CA ARG A 39 22.16 -7.40 20.65
C ARG A 39 21.25 -6.98 19.50
N LYS A 40 21.87 -6.49 18.43
CA LYS A 40 21.23 -6.27 17.14
C LYS A 40 20.75 -7.66 16.73
N GLU A 41 19.51 -7.97 17.08
CA GLU A 41 18.79 -9.10 16.51
C GLU A 41 18.90 -8.90 14.99
N PRO A 42 19.42 -9.89 14.25
CA PRO A 42 19.35 -9.82 12.80
C PRO A 42 17.89 -9.61 12.43
N ALA A 43 17.64 -8.64 11.55
CA ALA A 43 16.33 -8.28 11.04
C ALA A 43 15.48 -9.54 10.93
N SER A 44 14.40 -9.58 11.71
CA SER A 44 13.45 -10.69 11.65
C SER A 44 13.11 -10.87 10.19
N SER A 45 13.44 -12.04 9.65
CA SER A 45 12.97 -12.48 8.35
C SER A 45 11.49 -12.15 8.29
N SER A 46 11.10 -11.17 7.49
CA SER A 46 9.69 -10.93 7.19
C SER A 46 9.24 -12.12 6.35
N SER A 47 8.99 -13.25 7.01
CA SER A 47 8.22 -14.32 6.44
C SER A 47 6.87 -13.69 6.16
N SER A 48 6.63 -13.34 4.91
CA SER A 48 5.32 -12.94 4.39
C SER A 48 4.42 -14.18 4.38
N SER A 49 4.24 -14.78 5.55
CA SER A 49 3.41 -15.96 5.75
C SER A 49 1.96 -15.51 5.68
N ILE A 50 1.25 -16.02 4.67
CA ILE A 50 -0.19 -15.82 4.57
C ILE A 50 -0.83 -16.42 5.83
N PRO A 51 -1.74 -15.70 6.52
CA PRO A 51 -2.43 -16.24 7.68
C PRO A 51 -3.22 -17.49 7.29
N SER A 52 -3.32 -18.46 8.21
CA SER A 52 -4.01 -19.73 7.97
C SER A 52 -5.50 -19.57 7.64
N PHE A 53 -6.09 -18.44 8.02
CA PHE A 53 -7.47 -18.09 7.73
C PHE A 53 -7.58 -16.61 7.38
N ILE A 54 -8.27 -16.32 6.28
CA ILE A 54 -8.62 -14.97 5.85
C ILE A 54 -10.15 -14.87 5.77
N PRO A 55 -10.81 -14.08 6.64
CA PRO A 55 -12.25 -13.87 6.54
C PRO A 55 -12.62 -13.25 5.20
N TYR A 56 -13.54 -13.90 4.46
CA TYR A 56 -14.08 -13.33 3.23
C TYR A 56 -15.29 -12.44 3.51
N ASN A 57 -15.05 -11.14 3.64
CA ASN A 57 -16.11 -10.15 3.84
C ASN A 57 -16.08 -9.14 2.70
N HIS A 58 -16.78 -9.47 1.60
CA HIS A 58 -16.80 -8.61 0.43
C HIS A 58 -17.46 -7.26 0.77
N PRO A 59 -16.79 -6.13 0.47
CA PRO A 59 -17.31 -4.82 0.82
C PRO A 59 -18.54 -4.45 -0.04
N PRO A 60 -19.40 -3.54 0.44
CA PRO A 60 -20.53 -3.04 -0.33
C PRO A 60 -20.05 -2.22 -1.55
N GLN A 61 -20.93 -2.04 -2.54
CA GLN A 61 -20.58 -1.43 -3.84
C GLN A 61 -20.07 0.02 -3.72
N ASP A 62 -20.53 0.75 -2.72
CA ASP A 62 -20.16 2.14 -2.40
C ASP A 62 -18.79 2.27 -1.71
N ALA A 63 -18.21 1.17 -1.23
CA ALA A 63 -16.85 1.16 -0.70
C ALA A 63 -15.79 1.25 -1.80
N PHE A 64 -16.14 0.90 -3.04
CA PHE A 64 -15.24 0.99 -4.18
C PHE A 64 -15.20 2.41 -4.73
N PRO A 65 -14.03 2.91 -5.17
CA PRO A 65 -13.96 4.25 -5.74
C PRO A 65 -14.86 4.39 -6.98
N PRO A 66 -15.46 5.57 -7.18
CA PRO A 66 -16.25 5.86 -8.35
C PRO A 66 -15.33 5.92 -9.57
N SER A 67 -15.40 4.90 -10.43
CA SER A 67 -14.61 4.78 -11.65
C SER A 67 -15.50 4.30 -12.79
N ALA A 68 -15.32 4.90 -13.97
CA ALA A 68 -16.01 4.52 -15.20
C ALA A 68 -15.62 3.10 -15.68
N SER A 69 -14.44 2.61 -15.29
CA SER A 69 -14.01 1.23 -15.54
C SER A 69 -13.06 0.78 -14.43
N PHE A 70 -13.54 -0.14 -13.60
CA PHE A 70 -12.79 -0.69 -12.46
C PHE A 70 -11.46 -1.35 -12.91
N ARG A 71 -11.42 -1.92 -14.12
CA ARG A 71 -10.21 -2.56 -14.69
C ARG A 71 -9.10 -1.56 -14.99
N THR A 72 -9.45 -0.40 -15.54
CA THR A 72 -8.48 0.68 -15.77
C THR A 72 -8.07 1.38 -14.47
N ALA A 73 -8.88 1.26 -13.42
CA ALA A 73 -8.57 1.80 -12.11
C ALA A 73 -7.73 0.86 -11.22
N LEU A 74 -7.36 -0.35 -11.66
CA LEU A 74 -6.58 -1.28 -10.84
C LEU A 74 -5.20 -0.73 -10.48
N SER A 75 -4.52 -0.06 -11.41
CA SER A 75 -3.25 0.61 -11.13
C SER A 75 -3.43 1.76 -10.15
N GLU A 76 -4.50 2.55 -10.29
CA GLU A 76 -4.82 3.66 -9.38
C GLU A 76 -5.14 3.15 -7.97
N LEU A 77 -5.84 2.01 -7.85
CA LEU A 77 -6.11 1.35 -6.58
C LEU A 77 -4.83 0.90 -5.88
N VAL A 78 -3.91 0.28 -6.62
CA VAL A 78 -2.59 -0.09 -6.09
C VAL A 78 -1.85 1.16 -5.63
N SER A 79 -1.69 2.17 -6.49
CA SER A 79 -1.00 3.41 -6.12
C SER A 79 -1.65 4.14 -4.94
N SER A 80 -2.98 4.16 -4.86
CA SER A 80 -3.71 4.75 -3.73
C SER A 80 -3.48 3.97 -2.45
N PHE A 81 -3.42 2.63 -2.52
CA PHE A 81 -3.08 1.78 -1.39
C PHE A 81 -1.64 2.03 -0.93
N GLU A 82 -0.68 2.00 -1.84
CA GLU A 82 0.74 2.23 -1.50
C GLU A 82 0.97 3.60 -0.85
N ALA A 83 0.34 4.65 -1.36
CA ALA A 83 0.43 5.99 -0.79
C ALA A 83 -0.20 6.11 0.62
N ASN A 84 -1.06 5.16 1.00
CA ASN A 84 -1.82 5.18 2.25
C ASN A 84 -1.65 3.88 3.06
N GLU A 85 -0.58 3.11 2.81
CA GLU A 85 -0.39 1.77 3.38
C GLU A 85 -0.34 1.84 4.92
N SER A 86 0.28 2.89 5.47
CA SER A 86 0.34 3.16 6.91
C SER A 86 -0.94 3.78 7.49
N ALA A 87 -1.81 4.35 6.67
CA ALA A 87 -3.03 5.03 7.10
C ALA A 87 -4.21 4.03 7.13
N ALA A 88 -4.26 3.18 8.16
CA ALA A 88 -5.26 2.10 8.28
C ALA A 88 -6.73 2.55 8.18
N LEU A 89 -7.02 3.82 8.52
CA LEU A 89 -8.37 4.40 8.41
C LEU A 89 -8.71 4.90 7.00
N HIS A 90 -7.75 4.92 6.06
CA HIS A 90 -7.99 5.37 4.70
C HIS A 90 -8.93 4.40 3.98
N ARG A 91 -9.90 4.96 3.26
CA ARG A 91 -10.99 4.21 2.61
C ARG A 91 -10.53 3.06 1.70
N ILE A 92 -9.33 3.16 1.13
CA ILE A 92 -8.77 2.12 0.24
C ILE A 92 -8.62 0.76 0.92
N HIS A 93 -8.34 0.75 2.24
CA HIS A 93 -8.18 -0.48 3.01
C HIS A 93 -9.47 -1.32 3.06
N ARG A 94 -10.64 -0.70 2.84
CA ARG A 94 -11.92 -1.42 2.80
C ARG A 94 -12.06 -2.37 1.61
N VAL A 95 -11.31 -2.13 0.53
CA VAL A 95 -11.35 -2.96 -0.68
C VAL A 95 -10.12 -3.86 -0.83
N VAL A 96 -9.17 -3.77 0.10
CA VAL A 96 -7.99 -4.62 0.19
C VAL A 96 -8.32 -5.81 1.09
N CYS A 97 -8.09 -7.02 0.59
CA CYS A 97 -8.26 -8.25 1.33
C CYS A 97 -6.97 -8.63 2.06
N PHE A 98 -5.84 -8.51 1.37
CA PHE A 98 -4.52 -8.88 1.87
C PHE A 98 -3.44 -8.17 1.06
N SER A 99 -2.27 -7.91 1.63
CA SER A 99 -1.14 -7.33 0.90
C SER A 99 0.18 -7.97 1.31
N THR A 100 1.15 -7.90 0.39
CA THR A 100 2.53 -8.34 0.57
C THR A 100 3.46 -7.26 -0.01
N PRO A 101 4.78 -7.37 0.21
CA PRO A 101 5.74 -6.50 -0.46
C PRO A 101 5.71 -6.57 -1.99
N THR A 102 5.20 -7.67 -2.59
CA THR A 102 5.24 -7.90 -4.04
C THR A 102 3.88 -7.77 -4.72
N ALA A 103 2.77 -7.94 -4.00
CA ALA A 103 1.42 -7.91 -4.57
C ALA A 103 0.36 -7.43 -3.56
N VAL A 104 -0.74 -6.90 -4.08
CA VAL A 104 -1.93 -6.50 -3.31
C VAL A 104 -3.13 -7.30 -3.81
N CYS A 105 -3.88 -7.86 -2.88
CA CYS A 105 -5.08 -8.62 -3.14
C CYS A 105 -6.31 -7.76 -2.85
N PHE A 106 -7.13 -7.51 -3.88
CA PHE A 106 -8.36 -6.72 -3.80
C PHE A 106 -9.60 -7.59 -3.93
N TYR A 107 -10.69 -7.13 -3.34
CA TYR A 107 -12.03 -7.60 -3.71
C TYR A 107 -12.37 -7.15 -5.14
N ASP A 108 -12.98 -8.03 -5.95
CA ASP A 108 -13.49 -7.63 -7.27
C ASP A 108 -14.85 -6.96 -7.12
N LYS A 109 -14.95 -5.68 -7.50
CA LYS A 109 -16.21 -4.92 -7.52
C LYS A 109 -17.34 -5.67 -8.25
N TYR A 110 -17.04 -6.33 -9.36
CA TYR A 110 -18.00 -7.01 -10.24
C TYR A 110 -17.83 -8.52 -10.20
N ARG A 111 -17.95 -9.10 -9.00
CA ARG A 111 -17.82 -10.54 -8.74
C ARG A 111 -18.56 -11.42 -9.76
N LYS A 112 -17.87 -12.46 -10.23
CA LYS A 112 -18.43 -13.53 -11.09
C LYS A 112 -18.55 -14.88 -10.37
N ALA A 113 -18.13 -14.95 -9.11
CA ALA A 113 -18.19 -16.13 -8.26
C ALA A 113 -18.48 -15.73 -6.81
N ARG A 114 -18.82 -16.71 -5.96
CA ARG A 114 -19.07 -16.50 -4.52
C ARG A 114 -17.89 -15.81 -3.83
N LYS A 115 -16.68 -16.27 -4.15
CA LYS A 115 -15.40 -15.72 -3.72
C LYS A 115 -14.65 -15.31 -4.98
N HIS A 116 -14.50 -14.01 -5.20
CA HIS A 116 -13.76 -13.46 -6.34
C HIS A 116 -12.83 -12.34 -5.85
N LEU A 117 -11.54 -12.51 -6.12
CA LEU A 117 -10.47 -11.61 -5.69
C LEU A 117 -9.52 -11.37 -6.86
N LEU A 118 -8.85 -10.22 -6.82
CA LEU A 118 -7.85 -9.82 -7.81
C LEU A 118 -6.51 -9.71 -7.11
N LEU A 119 -5.54 -10.54 -7.51
CA LEU A 119 -4.17 -10.44 -7.03
C LEU A 119 -3.36 -9.63 -8.04
N ILE A 120 -2.94 -8.43 -7.64
CA ILE A 120 -2.29 -7.47 -8.52
C ILE A 120 -0.85 -7.24 -8.06
N PRO A 121 0.16 -7.47 -8.92
CA PRO A 121 1.56 -7.15 -8.59
C PRO A 121 1.77 -5.67 -8.30
N ARG A 122 2.63 -5.36 -7.34
CA ARG A 122 3.04 -3.98 -7.03
C ARG A 122 4.01 -3.45 -8.08
N PRO A 123 4.04 -2.14 -8.38
CA PRO A 123 4.92 -1.54 -9.39
C PRO A 123 6.43 -1.80 -9.16
N GLY A 124 6.83 -2.02 -7.91
CA GLY A 124 8.21 -2.35 -7.55
C GLY A 124 8.64 -3.79 -7.88
N SER A 125 7.69 -4.68 -8.21
CA SER A 125 7.99 -6.07 -8.59
C SER A 125 8.32 -6.19 -10.08
N PRO A 126 9.04 -7.25 -10.52
CA PRO A 126 9.25 -7.53 -11.94
C PRO A 126 7.94 -7.59 -12.75
N LEU A 127 6.87 -8.10 -12.14
CA LEU A 127 5.55 -8.20 -12.79
C LEU A 127 4.76 -6.90 -12.78
N GLY A 128 5.11 -5.92 -11.94
CA GLY A 128 4.40 -4.63 -11.82
C GLY A 128 4.45 -3.76 -13.07
N LYS A 129 5.35 -4.07 -14.01
CA LYS A 129 5.52 -3.35 -15.29
C LYS A 129 4.82 -4.04 -16.47
N VAL A 130 4.33 -5.26 -16.26
CA VAL A 130 3.67 -6.08 -17.28
C VAL A 130 2.22 -5.59 -17.43
N LYS A 131 1.85 -5.10 -18.63
CA LYS A 131 0.49 -4.60 -18.90
C LYS A 131 -0.43 -5.69 -19.45
N SER A 132 0.15 -6.66 -20.13
CA SER A 132 -0.56 -7.76 -20.78
C SER A 132 0.27 -9.04 -20.74
N ILE A 133 -0.39 -10.18 -20.94
CA ILE A 133 0.27 -11.50 -21.04
C ILE A 133 1.32 -11.50 -22.16
N SER A 134 1.10 -10.74 -23.24
CA SER A 134 2.04 -10.63 -24.36
C SER A 134 3.36 -9.95 -23.99
N ASP A 135 3.42 -9.20 -22.88
CA ASP A 135 4.63 -8.53 -22.41
C ASP A 135 5.49 -9.45 -21.52
N LEU A 136 5.06 -10.70 -21.29
CA LEU A 136 5.75 -11.66 -20.45
C LEU A 136 6.94 -12.29 -21.17
N THR A 137 8.14 -11.96 -20.70
CA THR A 137 9.38 -12.67 -21.05
C THR A 137 9.73 -13.76 -20.02
N PRO A 138 9.86 -15.05 -20.40
CA PRO A 138 10.16 -16.13 -19.45
C PRO A 138 11.47 -15.94 -18.67
N SER A 139 12.53 -15.43 -19.31
CA SER A 139 13.83 -15.20 -18.67
C SER A 139 13.80 -14.12 -17.57
N VAL A 140 12.77 -13.26 -17.57
CA VAL A 140 12.64 -12.14 -16.63
C VAL A 140 11.55 -12.43 -15.58
N HIS A 141 10.44 -13.02 -16.00
CA HIS A 141 9.20 -13.04 -15.21
C HIS A 141 8.82 -14.41 -14.64
N LEU A 142 9.45 -15.51 -15.08
CA LEU A 142 8.98 -16.86 -14.73
C LEU A 142 9.00 -17.14 -13.23
N GLU A 143 10.07 -16.78 -12.53
CA GLU A 143 10.16 -17.00 -11.08
C GLU A 143 9.12 -16.16 -10.32
N SER A 144 8.97 -14.88 -10.66
CA SER A 144 7.93 -14.04 -10.06
C SER A 144 6.51 -14.53 -10.36
N LEU A 145 6.27 -15.14 -11.53
CA LEU A 145 4.97 -15.76 -11.84
C LEU A 145 4.70 -16.98 -10.97
N LYS A 146 5.71 -17.82 -10.72
CA LYS A 146 5.58 -18.97 -9.81
C LYS A 146 5.30 -18.52 -8.39
N GLU A 147 5.99 -17.47 -7.93
CA GLU A 147 5.73 -16.86 -6.62
C GLU A 147 4.31 -16.30 -6.53
N LEU A 148 3.84 -15.60 -7.57
CA LEU A 148 2.50 -15.04 -7.61
C LEU A 148 1.42 -16.14 -7.64
N ASP A 149 1.62 -17.23 -8.37
CA ASP A 149 0.73 -18.39 -8.39
C ASP A 149 0.67 -19.06 -7.01
N SER A 150 1.83 -19.31 -6.40
CA SER A 150 1.93 -19.86 -5.04
C SER A 150 1.19 -18.99 -4.02
N LEU A 151 1.38 -17.67 -4.10
CA LEU A 151 0.67 -16.69 -3.26
C LEU A 151 -0.85 -16.76 -3.49
N GLY A 152 -1.29 -16.82 -4.74
CA GLY A 152 -2.70 -16.95 -5.11
C GLY A 152 -3.35 -18.21 -4.54
N ARG A 153 -2.66 -19.36 -4.64
CA ARG A 153 -3.12 -20.65 -4.08
C ARG A 153 -3.23 -20.60 -2.56
N ALA A 154 -2.23 -20.05 -1.90
CA ALA A 154 -2.24 -19.93 -0.44
C ALA A 154 -3.35 -18.99 0.05
N ILE A 155 -3.61 -17.87 -0.63
CA ILE A 155 -4.76 -17.00 -0.34
C ILE A 155 -6.08 -17.76 -0.57
N ALA A 156 -6.23 -18.45 -1.70
CA ALA A 156 -7.44 -19.19 -2.03
C ALA A 156 -7.75 -20.27 -0.97
N SER A 157 -6.71 -20.99 -0.50
CA SER A 157 -6.81 -21.96 0.58
C SER A 157 -7.25 -21.30 1.89
N ALA A 158 -6.58 -20.21 2.31
CA ALA A 158 -6.90 -19.50 3.55
C ALA A 158 -8.32 -18.90 3.59
N ILE A 159 -8.90 -18.62 2.43
CA ILE A 159 -10.27 -18.10 2.28
C ILE A 159 -11.30 -19.24 2.26
N GLY A 160 -10.87 -20.51 2.18
CA GLY A 160 -11.72 -21.68 2.06
C GLY A 160 -12.26 -21.89 0.65
N GLY A 161 -11.41 -21.67 -0.37
CA GLY A 161 -11.67 -22.00 -1.77
C GLY A 161 -11.01 -23.31 -2.22
N GLY A 162 -10.21 -23.95 -1.36
CA GLY A 162 -9.60 -25.25 -1.60
C GLY A 162 -10.35 -26.31 -0.84
N ASP A 163 -11.26 -27.03 -1.52
CA ASP A 163 -11.71 -28.39 -1.17
C ASP A 163 -12.46 -29.09 -2.34
N ASP A 164 -12.65 -28.45 -3.51
CA ASP A 164 -13.44 -29.04 -4.61
C ASP A 164 -12.67 -29.39 -5.91
N TYR A 165 -11.33 -29.26 -5.96
CA TYR A 165 -10.57 -29.46 -7.21
C TYR A 165 -9.95 -30.87 -7.40
N ASP A 166 -10.14 -31.80 -6.47
CA ASP A 166 -9.55 -33.16 -6.53
C ASP A 166 -10.59 -34.29 -6.64
N ASN A 167 -11.83 -34.01 -7.07
CA ASN A 167 -12.90 -35.01 -7.07
C ASN A 167 -13.80 -35.05 -8.32
N THR A 168 -13.21 -34.97 -9.53
CA THR A 168 -13.85 -35.40 -10.79
C THR A 168 -12.85 -35.91 -11.80
#